data_AF-A0AAW2SNS1-F1
#
_entry.id   AF-A0AAW2SNS1-F1
#
_cell.length_a   1.000
_cell.length_b   1.000
_cell.length_c   1.000
_cell.angle_alpha   90.00
_cell.angle_beta   90.00
_cell.angle_gamma   90.00
#
_symmetry.space_group_name_H-M   'P 1'
#
loop_
_entity.id
_entity.type
_entity.pdbx_description
1 polymer ?
#
loop_
_entity_poly.entity_id
_entity_poly.type
_entity_poly.pdbx_seq_one_letter_code
_entity_poly.pdbx_strand_id
1 'polypeptide(L)'
;MESCCEENETLMAEKPLLEKTRKRVNDALEKMATFGVMTNMILYLVNEYHMEMAAASNILFLWTAANNFMPVLGAAIADSYLGRFYTIGLGSIAYVMGMVLLWLTALIAQARPPPCYQSSDSCSPPTFLQSMVLCSSLGLISVGAGGIRASSMAFGADQLENEDGKENSGVGESYFSWYYTLYMFAVLMGNTCVVYVQDNMGWKVGFAFPSVLMMFGTVSFFLASPFYVQVQTNTSSVTGLFQVLVASYRNRQFKLPSDATTNIIYYHENGPAPGVPSSKLRFLNKACIVRDPQKDVMPDGRARDPWSLCTIDQVEELKALLRVVPIWSSGMIMFVDLSQNSFPVLQASATNRRITSGFMIPAASLQIITTISTILWLGLKDSVLLPLASSNFMERPVNMSHKGEGMGYSHTFSRA
;
A
#
# COMPACT_ATOMS: atom_id res chain seq x y z
N MET A 1 21.96 27.70 35.09
CA MET A 1 22.11 27.76 33.61
C MET A 1 22.20 26.36 33.03
N GLU A 2 22.89 25.42 33.70
CA GLU A 2 22.89 23.98 33.32
C GLU A 2 21.51 23.29 33.41
N SER A 3 20.71 23.55 34.45
CA SER A 3 19.35 22.97 34.59
C SER A 3 18.38 23.37 33.47
N CYS A 4 18.60 24.49 32.77
CA CYS A 4 17.75 24.93 31.65
C CYS A 4 18.21 24.34 30.30
N CYS A 5 19.46 23.85 30.23
CA CYS A 5 19.99 23.11 29.09
C CYS A 5 19.55 21.65 29.12
N GLU A 6 19.60 20.99 30.28
CA GLU A 6 19.10 19.60 30.44
C GLU A 6 17.57 19.50 30.21
N GLU A 7 16.80 20.49 30.66
CA GLU A 7 15.34 20.53 30.45
C GLU A 7 15.00 20.82 28.97
N ASN A 8 15.83 21.59 28.27
CA ASN A 8 15.69 21.79 26.81
C ASN A 8 16.16 20.57 26.00
N GLU A 9 17.24 19.88 26.40
CA GLU A 9 17.69 18.65 25.73
C GLU A 9 16.71 17.49 25.91
N THR A 10 16.12 17.34 27.09
CA THR A 10 15.05 16.35 27.34
C THR A 10 13.78 16.70 26.58
N LEU A 11 13.35 17.96 26.55
CA LEU A 11 12.20 18.41 25.74
C LEU A 11 12.45 18.28 24.22
N MET A 12 13.68 18.46 23.76
CA MET A 12 14.08 18.28 22.35
C MET A 12 14.20 16.80 21.96
N ALA A 13 14.53 15.91 22.91
CA ALA A 13 14.53 14.45 22.71
C ALA A 13 13.13 13.81 22.82
N GLU A 14 12.20 14.44 23.56
CA GLU A 14 10.82 13.93 23.73
C GLU A 14 9.90 14.26 22.54
N LYS A 15 10.11 15.43 21.89
CA LYS A 15 9.39 15.86 20.67
C LYS A 15 9.41 14.82 19.53
N PRO A 16 10.57 14.30 19.08
CA PRO A 16 10.60 13.31 17.99
C PRO A 16 9.94 11.98 18.37
N LEU A 17 9.91 11.59 19.65
CA LEU A 17 9.23 10.37 20.12
C LEU A 17 7.71 10.52 20.09
N LEU A 18 7.20 11.67 20.55
CA LEU A 18 5.77 11.98 20.57
C LEU A 18 5.20 12.12 19.14
N GLU A 19 6.03 12.59 18.20
CA GLU A 19 5.70 12.76 16.78
C GLU A 19 5.72 11.44 15.99
N LYS A 20 6.73 10.59 16.19
CA LYS A 20 6.73 9.20 15.69
C LYS A 20 5.49 8.45 16.17
N THR A 21 5.04 8.73 17.39
CA THR A 21 3.81 8.17 17.95
C THR A 21 2.56 8.73 17.27
N ARG A 22 2.48 10.04 17.04
CA ARG A 22 1.34 10.68 16.36
C ARG A 22 1.13 10.15 14.94
N LYS A 23 2.20 9.99 14.15
CA LYS A 23 2.11 9.43 12.79
C LYS A 23 1.63 7.98 12.80
N ARG A 24 2.21 7.14 13.66
CA ARG A 24 1.79 5.72 13.81
C ARG A 24 0.31 5.61 14.18
N VAL A 25 -0.16 6.47 15.08
CA VAL A 25 -1.58 6.52 15.47
C VAL A 25 -2.46 6.95 14.29
N ASN A 26 -2.06 7.95 13.51
CA ASN A 26 -2.81 8.37 12.32
C ASN A 26 -2.97 7.24 11.29
N ASP A 27 -1.88 6.55 10.97
CA ASP A 27 -1.92 5.40 10.05
C ASP A 27 -2.80 4.27 10.62
N ALA A 28 -2.70 3.99 11.92
CA ALA A 28 -3.57 3.01 12.58
C ALA A 28 -5.07 3.40 12.52
N LEU A 29 -5.40 4.69 12.71
CA LEU A 29 -6.77 5.19 12.58
C LEU A 29 -7.31 5.02 11.15
N GLU A 30 -6.50 5.30 10.13
CA GLU A 30 -6.86 5.05 8.73
C GLU A 30 -7.15 3.56 8.49
N LYS A 31 -6.30 2.66 9.00
CA LYS A 31 -6.53 1.21 8.86
C LYS A 31 -7.79 0.76 9.56
N MET A 32 -8.02 1.23 10.78
CA MET A 32 -9.24 0.89 11.52
C MET A 32 -10.50 1.33 10.76
N ALA A 33 -10.49 2.54 10.20
CA ALA A 33 -11.58 3.06 9.38
C ALA A 33 -11.78 2.24 8.10
N THR A 34 -10.70 1.99 7.35
CA THR A 34 -10.73 1.18 6.12
C THR A 34 -11.31 -0.20 6.38
N PHE A 35 -10.74 -0.97 7.32
CA PHE A 35 -11.16 -2.35 7.54
C PHE A 35 -12.56 -2.43 8.13
N GLY A 36 -12.94 -1.50 9.02
CA GLY A 36 -14.30 -1.43 9.54
C GLY A 36 -15.36 -1.18 8.46
N VAL A 37 -15.05 -0.36 7.44
CA VAL A 37 -15.96 -0.15 6.30
C VAL A 37 -15.93 -1.33 5.34
N MET A 38 -14.73 -1.83 5.00
CA MET A 38 -14.53 -2.87 4.00
C MET A 38 -15.20 -4.20 4.40
N THR A 39 -15.06 -4.61 5.65
CA THR A 39 -15.52 -5.93 6.12
C THR A 39 -17.05 -6.03 6.14
N ASN A 40 -17.77 -4.93 6.36
CA ASN A 40 -19.22 -4.94 6.48
C ASN A 40 -19.98 -4.37 5.26
N MET A 41 -19.26 -3.85 4.26
CA MET A 41 -19.87 -3.18 3.11
C MET A 41 -20.85 -4.09 2.34
N ILE A 42 -20.59 -5.40 2.28
CA ILE A 42 -21.48 -6.33 1.58
C ILE A 42 -22.91 -6.33 2.18
N LEU A 43 -23.04 -6.21 3.51
CA LEU A 43 -24.34 -6.14 4.15
C LEU A 43 -25.04 -4.79 3.89
N TYR A 44 -24.28 -3.71 3.73
CA TYR A 44 -24.83 -2.42 3.31
C TYR A 44 -25.43 -2.51 1.90
N LEU A 45 -24.71 -3.11 0.95
CA LEU A 45 -25.16 -3.22 -0.44
C LEU A 45 -26.38 -4.13 -0.60
N VAL A 46 -26.41 -5.24 0.13
CA VAL A 46 -27.51 -6.20 0.05
C VAL A 46 -28.74 -5.70 0.82
N ASN A 47 -28.57 -5.20 2.04
CA ASN A 47 -29.71 -4.86 2.91
C ASN A 47 -30.26 -3.45 2.67
N GLU A 48 -29.42 -2.46 2.36
CA GLU A 48 -29.86 -1.07 2.21
C GLU A 48 -29.99 -0.64 0.75
N TYR A 49 -29.15 -1.16 -0.14
CA TYR A 49 -29.24 -0.90 -1.58
C TYR A 49 -30.05 -1.97 -2.33
N HIS A 50 -30.53 -3.00 -1.64
CA HIS A 50 -31.32 -4.11 -2.21
C HIS A 50 -30.68 -4.74 -3.46
N MET A 51 -29.34 -4.78 -3.50
CA MET A 51 -28.63 -5.37 -4.63
C MET A 51 -28.60 -6.89 -4.49
N GLU A 52 -28.63 -7.59 -5.63
CA GLU A 52 -28.35 -9.01 -5.66
C GLU A 52 -26.93 -9.29 -5.13
N MET A 53 -26.77 -10.36 -4.35
CA MET A 53 -25.49 -10.70 -3.70
C MET A 53 -24.33 -10.79 -4.70
N ALA A 54 -24.58 -11.31 -5.90
CA ALA A 54 -23.58 -11.42 -6.96
C ALA A 54 -23.15 -10.04 -7.51
N ALA A 55 -24.11 -9.14 -7.76
CA ALA A 55 -23.83 -7.78 -8.23
C ALA A 55 -23.09 -6.96 -7.17
N ALA A 56 -23.51 -7.05 -5.90
CA ALA A 56 -22.86 -6.39 -4.79
C ALA A 56 -21.40 -6.86 -4.60
N SER A 57 -21.18 -8.19 -4.65
CA SER A 57 -19.83 -8.77 -4.54
C SER A 57 -18.92 -8.30 -5.68
N ASN A 58 -19.43 -8.22 -6.91
CA ASN A 58 -18.67 -7.70 -8.05
C ASN A 58 -18.21 -6.26 -7.87
N ILE A 59 -19.07 -5.37 -7.33
CA ILE A 59 -18.68 -3.99 -7.02
C ILE A 59 -17.56 -3.97 -5.97
N LEU A 60 -17.66 -4.80 -4.94
CA LEU A 60 -16.62 -4.88 -3.89
C LEU A 60 -15.31 -5.50 -4.41
N PHE A 61 -15.37 -6.43 -5.35
CA PHE A 61 -14.17 -6.94 -6.02
C PHE A 61 -13.49 -5.86 -6.86
N LEU A 62 -14.25 -5.07 -7.63
CA LEU A 62 -13.71 -3.93 -8.36
C LEU A 62 -13.11 -2.89 -7.41
N TRP A 63 -13.79 -2.58 -6.31
CA TRP A 63 -13.29 -1.65 -5.31
C TRP A 63 -12.01 -2.17 -4.62
N THR A 64 -11.95 -3.46 -4.32
CA THR A 64 -10.74 -4.10 -3.77
C THR A 64 -9.60 -4.06 -4.78
N ALA A 65 -9.86 -4.35 -6.06
CA ALA A 65 -8.87 -4.24 -7.12
C ALA A 65 -8.34 -2.79 -7.25
N ALA A 66 -9.24 -1.80 -7.24
CA ALA A 66 -8.85 -0.39 -7.28
C ALA A 66 -7.99 0.02 -6.07
N ASN A 67 -8.35 -0.41 -4.85
CA ASN A 67 -7.56 -0.15 -3.64
C ASN A 67 -6.15 -0.76 -3.66
N ASN A 68 -5.95 -1.88 -4.37
CA ASN A 68 -4.64 -2.53 -4.49
C ASN A 68 -3.83 -2.01 -5.67
N PHE A 69 -4.48 -1.51 -6.72
CA PHE A 69 -3.79 -0.95 -7.90
C PHE A 69 -3.38 0.51 -7.70
N MET A 70 -4.23 1.32 -7.06
CA MET A 70 -3.99 2.75 -6.90
C MET A 70 -2.67 3.11 -6.18
N PRO A 71 -2.16 2.35 -5.19
CA PRO A 71 -0.86 2.63 -4.59
C PRO A 71 0.30 2.65 -5.60
N VAL A 72 0.23 1.86 -6.68
CA VAL A 72 1.26 1.91 -7.74
C VAL A 72 1.25 3.26 -8.45
N LEU A 73 0.05 3.78 -8.76
CA LEU A 73 -0.10 5.12 -9.35
C LEU A 73 0.30 6.21 -8.34
N GLY A 74 -0.09 6.06 -7.08
CA GLY A 74 0.28 6.96 -5.99
C GLY A 74 1.80 7.05 -5.83
N ALA A 75 2.51 5.92 -5.87
CA ALA A 75 3.96 5.87 -5.79
C ALA A 75 4.62 6.56 -6.98
N ALA A 76 4.15 6.27 -8.20
CA ALA A 76 4.65 6.94 -9.40
C ALA A 76 4.49 8.47 -9.33
N ILE A 77 3.34 8.97 -8.83
CA ILE A 77 3.08 10.40 -8.65
C ILE A 77 3.97 10.99 -7.55
N ALA A 78 4.13 10.29 -6.42
CA ALA A 78 4.99 10.71 -5.31
C ALA A 78 6.45 10.83 -5.72
N ASP A 79 6.98 9.84 -6.43
CA ASP A 79 8.40 9.79 -6.78
C ASP A 79 8.74 10.67 -7.99
N SER A 80 7.77 10.95 -8.88
CA SER A 80 8.03 11.70 -10.12
C SER A 80 7.74 13.21 -10.02
N TYR A 81 6.69 13.61 -9.30
CA TYR A 81 6.17 14.99 -9.39
C TYR A 81 5.91 15.67 -8.05
N LEU A 82 5.15 15.03 -7.16
CA LEU A 82 4.58 15.70 -6.00
C LEU A 82 5.42 15.56 -4.73
N GLY A 83 6.24 14.54 -4.62
CA GLY A 83 6.89 14.17 -3.36
C GLY A 83 5.97 13.41 -2.41
N ARG A 84 6.59 12.65 -1.50
CA ARG A 84 5.89 11.74 -0.57
C ARG A 84 4.90 12.47 0.34
N PHE A 85 5.28 13.63 0.87
CA PHE A 85 4.44 14.42 1.77
C PHE A 85 3.14 14.90 1.10
N TYR A 86 3.23 15.53 -0.08
CA TYR A 86 2.06 16.04 -0.79
C TYR A 86 1.15 14.92 -1.30
N THR A 87 1.71 13.79 -1.75
CA THR A 87 0.91 12.63 -2.15
C THR A 87 0.10 12.05 -0.98
N ILE A 88 0.68 11.96 0.22
CA ILE A 88 -0.05 11.53 1.41
C ILE A 88 -1.12 12.56 1.79
N GLY A 89 -0.80 13.86 1.76
CA GLY A 89 -1.75 14.92 2.09
C GLY A 89 -2.96 14.96 1.15
N LEU A 90 -2.74 15.00 -0.17
CA LEU A 90 -3.81 14.98 -1.17
C LEU A 90 -4.59 13.65 -1.13
N GLY A 91 -3.90 12.53 -0.91
CA GLY A 91 -4.53 11.23 -0.71
C GLY A 91 -5.45 11.22 0.52
N SER A 92 -5.03 11.82 1.62
CA SER A 92 -5.82 11.91 2.85
C SER A 92 -7.08 12.76 2.66
N ILE A 93 -6.97 13.88 1.94
CA ILE A 93 -8.13 14.72 1.57
C ILE A 93 -9.11 13.93 0.68
N ALA A 94 -8.62 13.27 -0.37
CA ALA A 94 -9.46 12.47 -1.27
C ALA A 94 -10.16 11.32 -0.52
N TYR A 95 -9.46 10.67 0.42
CA TYR A 95 -10.03 9.63 1.27
C TYR A 95 -11.15 10.18 2.15
N VAL A 96 -10.92 11.30 2.86
CA VAL A 96 -11.95 11.95 3.70
C VAL A 96 -13.16 12.34 2.87
N MET A 97 -12.97 12.90 1.67
CA MET A 97 -14.07 13.22 0.74
C MET A 97 -14.87 11.96 0.38
N GLY A 98 -14.19 10.87 0.02
CA GLY A 98 -14.85 9.60 -0.28
C GLY A 98 -15.64 9.04 0.91
N MET A 99 -15.09 9.11 2.11
CA MET A 99 -15.75 8.68 3.34
C MET A 99 -16.98 9.54 3.70
N VAL A 100 -16.86 10.86 3.57
CA VAL A 100 -17.99 11.78 3.78
C VAL A 100 -19.09 11.53 2.75
N LEU A 101 -18.74 11.32 1.48
CA LEU A 101 -19.73 10.96 0.46
C LEU A 101 -20.41 9.63 0.77
N LEU A 102 -19.66 8.62 1.19
CA LEU A 102 -20.22 7.34 1.62
C LEU A 102 -21.17 7.55 2.81
N TRP A 103 -20.77 8.34 3.80
CA TRP A 103 -21.62 8.66 4.95
C TRP A 103 -22.90 9.40 4.55
N LEU A 104 -22.82 10.34 3.60
CA LEU A 104 -23.98 11.05 3.06
C LEU A 104 -24.99 10.10 2.39
N THR A 105 -24.55 8.99 1.79
CA THR A 105 -25.49 7.99 1.24
C THR A 105 -26.35 7.32 2.32
N ALA A 106 -25.84 7.19 3.56
CA ALA A 106 -26.61 6.69 4.69
C ALA A 106 -27.45 7.79 5.38
N LEU A 107 -26.99 9.04 5.38
CA LEU A 107 -27.70 10.16 5.99
C LEU A 107 -28.90 10.64 5.18
N ILE A 108 -28.74 10.81 3.86
CA ILE A 108 -29.75 11.37 2.96
C ILE A 108 -30.64 10.24 2.46
N ALA A 109 -31.90 10.23 2.90
CA ALA A 109 -32.85 9.18 2.53
C ALA A 109 -33.08 9.06 1.00
N GLN A 110 -32.93 10.15 0.24
CA GLN A 110 -33.05 10.16 -1.23
C GLN A 110 -31.82 9.59 -1.96
N ALA A 111 -30.66 9.54 -1.28
CA ALA A 111 -29.42 9.02 -1.85
C ALA A 111 -29.34 7.48 -1.83
N ARG A 112 -30.37 6.81 -1.30
CA ARG A 112 -30.51 5.36 -1.26
C ARG A 112 -31.93 4.93 -1.61
N PRO A 113 -32.14 3.66 -1.99
CA PRO A 113 -33.48 3.14 -2.27
C PRO A 113 -34.43 3.31 -1.06
N PRO A 114 -35.74 3.47 -1.29
CA PRO A 114 -36.72 3.50 -0.20
C PRO A 114 -36.72 2.16 0.55
N PRO A 115 -36.95 2.15 1.87
CA PRO A 115 -36.94 0.94 2.67
C PRO A 115 -38.00 -0.05 2.16
N CYS A 116 -37.59 -1.31 2.00
CA CYS A 116 -38.49 -2.36 1.55
C CYS A 116 -39.42 -2.79 2.69
N TYR A 117 -40.74 -2.63 2.50
CA TYR A 117 -41.74 -3.17 3.41
C TYR A 117 -42.11 -4.59 3.00
N GLN A 118 -42.27 -5.49 3.98
CA GLN A 118 -42.53 -6.93 3.81
C GLN A 118 -43.80 -7.29 3.00
N SER A 119 -44.60 -6.30 2.56
CA SER A 119 -45.85 -6.48 1.83
C SER A 119 -45.74 -6.33 0.30
N SER A 120 -44.55 -6.10 -0.25
CA SER A 120 -44.30 -6.07 -1.70
C SER A 120 -43.30 -7.15 -2.12
N ASP A 121 -43.69 -8.05 -3.01
CA ASP A 121 -42.92 -9.21 -3.49
C ASP A 121 -41.59 -8.88 -4.20
N SER A 122 -41.24 -7.60 -4.37
CA SER A 122 -39.94 -7.18 -4.89
C SER A 122 -39.54 -5.79 -4.41
N CYS A 123 -38.34 -5.67 -3.81
CA CYS A 123 -37.76 -4.39 -3.44
C CYS A 123 -37.30 -3.63 -4.70
N SER A 124 -37.48 -2.31 -4.72
CA SER A 124 -37.03 -1.50 -5.85
C SER A 124 -35.50 -1.45 -5.91
N PRO A 125 -34.88 -1.76 -7.08
CA PRO A 125 -33.44 -1.69 -7.25
C PRO A 125 -32.94 -0.23 -7.18
N PRO A 126 -31.63 -0.02 -6.95
CA PRO A 126 -31.08 1.31 -6.84
C PRO A 126 -31.14 2.05 -8.17
N THR A 127 -31.47 3.34 -8.11
CA THR A 127 -31.46 4.20 -9.30
C THR A 127 -30.02 4.41 -9.79
N PHE A 128 -29.86 4.74 -11.07
CA PHE A 128 -28.54 5.00 -11.65
C PHE A 128 -27.75 6.07 -10.89
N LEU A 129 -28.41 7.17 -10.47
CA LEU A 129 -27.77 8.23 -9.70
C LEU A 129 -27.29 7.76 -8.32
N GLN A 130 -28.07 6.94 -7.62
CA GLN A 130 -27.67 6.40 -6.30
C GLN A 130 -26.45 5.49 -6.43
N SER A 131 -26.44 4.61 -7.43
CA SER A 131 -25.28 3.76 -7.75
C SER A 131 -24.05 4.58 -8.15
N MET A 132 -24.21 5.67 -8.91
CA MET A 132 -23.11 6.56 -9.27
C MET A 132 -22.50 7.25 -8.04
N VAL A 133 -23.31 7.74 -7.10
CA VAL A 133 -22.82 8.38 -5.88
C VAL A 133 -22.04 7.38 -5.04
N LEU A 134 -22.59 6.18 -4.84
CA LEU A 134 -21.91 5.08 -4.14
C LEU A 134 -20.57 4.73 -4.82
N CYS A 135 -20.56 4.44 -6.12
CA CYS A 135 -19.33 4.10 -6.84
C CYS A 135 -18.31 5.23 -6.83
N SER A 136 -18.76 6.49 -6.89
CA SER A 136 -17.88 7.66 -6.78
C SER A 136 -17.25 7.77 -5.38
N SER A 137 -18.00 7.48 -4.32
CA SER A 137 -17.43 7.43 -2.96
C SER A 137 -16.38 6.33 -2.82
N LEU A 138 -16.66 5.13 -3.34
CA LEU A 138 -15.71 4.00 -3.30
C LEU A 138 -14.45 4.31 -4.12
N GLY A 139 -14.61 4.93 -5.30
CA GLY A 139 -13.51 5.38 -6.15
C GLY A 139 -12.63 6.43 -5.48
N LEU A 140 -13.21 7.43 -4.82
CA LEU A 140 -12.47 8.44 -4.07
C LEU A 140 -11.72 7.85 -2.88
N ILE A 141 -12.33 6.90 -2.15
CA ILE A 141 -11.65 6.15 -1.10
C ILE A 141 -10.44 5.39 -1.68
N SER A 142 -10.58 4.75 -2.85
CA SER A 142 -9.46 4.06 -3.51
C SER A 142 -8.34 5.02 -3.94
N VAL A 143 -8.69 6.18 -4.52
CA VAL A 143 -7.71 7.25 -4.86
C VAL A 143 -6.92 7.66 -3.62
N GLY A 144 -7.64 7.95 -2.53
CA GLY A 144 -7.02 8.36 -1.28
C GLY A 144 -6.15 7.28 -0.64
N ALA A 145 -6.64 6.04 -0.61
CA ALA A 145 -5.89 4.90 -0.11
C ALA A 145 -4.61 4.66 -0.92
N GLY A 146 -4.66 4.91 -2.23
CA GLY A 146 -3.49 4.86 -3.11
C GLY A 146 -2.39 5.82 -2.69
N GLY A 147 -2.72 7.11 -2.51
CA GLY A 147 -1.74 8.12 -2.10
C GLY A 147 -1.15 7.86 -0.72
N ILE A 148 -1.98 7.48 0.26
CA ILE A 148 -1.54 7.20 1.63
C ILE A 148 -0.63 5.96 1.66
N ARG A 149 -1.10 4.82 1.13
CA ARG A 149 -0.36 3.55 1.23
C ARG A 149 0.91 3.50 0.40
N ALA A 150 0.95 4.22 -0.71
CA ALA A 150 2.13 4.29 -1.56
C ALA A 150 3.35 4.87 -0.83
N SER A 151 3.11 5.88 0.01
CA SER A 151 4.19 6.73 0.52
C SER A 151 4.28 6.76 2.05
N SER A 152 3.27 6.32 2.82
CA SER A 152 3.26 6.46 4.28
C SER A 152 4.43 5.77 4.98
N MET A 153 4.73 4.53 4.57
CA MET A 153 5.81 3.72 5.13
C MET A 153 7.18 4.31 4.79
N ALA A 154 7.43 4.62 3.51
CA ALA A 154 8.67 5.23 3.05
C ALA A 154 8.88 6.60 3.72
N PHE A 155 7.85 7.44 3.74
CA PHE A 155 7.86 8.72 4.46
C PHE A 155 8.09 8.53 5.97
N GLY A 156 7.81 7.35 6.54
CA GLY A 156 8.02 7.05 7.97
C GLY A 156 9.46 6.69 8.25
N ALA A 157 10.05 5.88 7.38
CA ALA A 157 11.47 5.57 7.39
C ALA A 157 12.31 6.86 7.23
N ASP A 158 11.90 7.76 6.34
CA ASP A 158 12.59 9.05 6.14
C ASP A 158 12.68 9.91 7.41
N GLN A 159 11.78 9.73 8.40
CA GLN A 159 11.84 10.47 9.68
C GLN A 159 12.76 9.80 10.72
N LEU A 160 13.30 8.62 10.42
CA LEU A 160 14.22 7.88 11.30
C LEU A 160 15.68 8.06 10.90
N GLU A 161 15.93 8.58 9.70
CA GLU A 161 17.26 8.86 9.20
C GLU A 161 17.84 10.09 9.94
N ASN A 162 19.01 9.94 10.55
CA ASN A 162 19.70 11.04 11.23
C ASN A 162 20.34 11.99 10.20
N GLU A 163 20.73 13.20 10.62
CA GLU A 163 21.41 14.19 9.76
C GLU A 163 22.69 13.65 9.09
N ASP A 164 23.33 12.62 9.65
CA ASP A 164 24.52 11.96 9.10
C ASP A 164 24.21 10.80 8.12
N GLY A 165 22.95 10.55 7.76
CA GLY A 165 22.54 9.44 6.88
C GLY A 165 22.74 8.04 7.47
N LYS A 166 23.06 7.93 8.76
CA LYS A 166 23.20 6.65 9.46
C LYS A 166 21.87 6.26 10.12
N GLU A 167 21.27 5.19 9.60
CA GLU A 167 20.15 4.51 10.24
C GLU A 167 20.63 3.85 11.54
N ASN A 168 20.02 4.23 12.67
CA ASN A 168 20.29 3.58 13.94
C ASN A 168 19.46 2.28 13.98
N SER A 169 20.08 1.14 13.65
CA SER A 169 19.41 -0.14 13.39
C SER A 169 18.40 -0.54 14.48
N GLY A 170 18.71 -0.33 15.76
CA GLY A 170 17.80 -0.64 16.87
C GLY A 170 16.55 0.26 16.95
N VAL A 171 16.63 1.51 16.49
CA VAL A 171 15.49 2.45 16.49
C VAL A 171 14.55 2.16 15.32
N GLY A 172 15.10 1.80 14.15
CA GLY A 172 14.35 1.37 12.97
C GLY A 172 13.52 0.11 13.24
N GLU A 173 14.15 -0.95 13.76
CA GLU A 173 13.49 -2.22 14.10
C GLU A 173 12.34 -2.04 15.11
N SER A 174 12.56 -1.24 16.16
CA SER A 174 11.53 -0.94 17.15
C SER A 174 10.36 -0.16 16.54
N TYR A 175 10.63 0.80 15.66
CA TYR A 175 9.60 1.56 14.97
C TYR A 175 8.69 0.67 14.11
N PHE A 176 9.28 -0.19 13.27
CA PHE A 176 8.51 -1.10 12.43
C PHE A 176 7.73 -2.13 13.24
N SER A 177 8.31 -2.66 14.31
CA SER A 177 7.61 -3.59 15.22
C SER A 177 6.35 -2.95 15.80
N TRP A 178 6.47 -1.75 16.39
CA TRP A 178 5.32 -1.01 16.92
C TRP A 178 4.31 -0.61 15.83
N TYR A 179 4.78 -0.27 14.62
CA TYR A 179 3.89 0.02 13.49
C TYR A 179 3.03 -1.19 13.16
N TYR A 180 3.60 -2.39 13.06
CA TYR A 180 2.84 -3.61 12.80
C TYR A 180 1.93 -4.00 13.97
N THR A 181 2.35 -3.80 15.23
CA THR A 181 1.48 -4.02 16.39
C THR A 181 0.26 -3.12 16.34
N LEU A 182 0.44 -1.82 16.09
CA LEU A 182 -0.66 -0.85 15.98
C LEU A 182 -1.55 -1.14 14.78
N TYR A 183 -0.97 -1.57 13.65
CA TYR A 183 -1.70 -2.02 12.47
C TYR A 183 -2.64 -3.19 12.80
N MET A 184 -2.11 -4.25 13.43
CA MET A 184 -2.92 -5.42 13.78
C MET A 184 -4.01 -5.09 14.79
N PHE A 185 -3.69 -4.26 15.78
CA PHE A 185 -4.68 -3.76 16.73
C PHE A 185 -5.80 -2.95 16.05
N ALA A 186 -5.45 -2.06 15.12
CA ALA A 186 -6.41 -1.29 14.35
C ALA A 186 -7.33 -2.17 13.49
N VAL A 187 -6.79 -3.22 12.86
CA VAL A 187 -7.59 -4.19 12.09
C VAL A 187 -8.59 -4.93 13.00
N LEU A 188 -8.14 -5.38 14.18
CA LEU A 188 -9.00 -6.04 15.16
C LEU A 188 -10.15 -5.12 15.63
N MET A 189 -9.84 -3.87 15.97
CA MET A 189 -10.83 -2.87 16.38
C MET A 189 -11.78 -2.50 15.24
N GLY A 190 -11.30 -2.43 14.00
CA GLY A 190 -12.11 -2.21 12.81
C GLY A 190 -13.13 -3.33 12.61
N ASN A 191 -12.66 -4.59 12.62
CA ASN A 191 -13.52 -5.75 12.40
C ASN A 191 -14.51 -6.02 13.54
N THR A 192 -14.28 -5.47 14.74
CA THR A 192 -15.16 -5.67 15.90
C THR A 192 -15.95 -4.43 16.26
N CYS A 193 -15.32 -3.41 16.81
CA CYS A 193 -16.01 -2.21 17.32
C CYS A 193 -16.73 -1.44 16.22
N VAL A 194 -16.08 -1.18 15.07
CA VAL A 194 -16.73 -0.42 13.98
C VAL A 194 -17.90 -1.21 13.40
N VAL A 195 -17.69 -2.50 13.12
CA VAL A 195 -18.75 -3.39 12.61
C VAL A 195 -19.90 -3.50 13.61
N TYR A 196 -19.62 -3.58 14.91
CA TYR A 196 -20.64 -3.62 15.95
C TYR A 196 -21.49 -2.35 15.96
N VAL A 197 -20.87 -1.18 15.82
CA VAL A 197 -21.59 0.10 15.72
C VAL A 197 -22.44 0.14 14.45
N GLN A 198 -21.93 -0.33 13.31
CA GLN A 198 -22.68 -0.38 12.05
C GLN A 198 -23.92 -1.25 12.14
N ASP A 199 -23.80 -2.47 12.69
CA ASP A 199 -24.91 -3.43 12.76
C ASP A 199 -25.95 -3.07 13.84
N ASN A 200 -25.53 -2.54 15.00
CA ASN A 200 -26.44 -2.32 16.14
C ASN A 200 -26.95 -0.87 16.25
N MET A 201 -26.14 0.13 15.87
CA MET A 201 -26.53 1.55 15.91
C MET A 201 -26.92 2.09 14.53
N GLY A 202 -26.80 1.27 13.49
CA GLY A 202 -27.18 1.57 12.12
C GLY A 202 -26.11 2.32 11.33
N TRP A 203 -26.26 2.28 10.00
CA TRP A 203 -25.29 2.78 9.03
C TRP A 203 -24.99 4.28 9.14
N LYS A 204 -25.94 5.09 9.62
CA LYS A 204 -25.74 6.54 9.84
C LYS A 204 -24.62 6.80 10.85
N VAL A 205 -24.64 6.09 11.97
CA VAL A 205 -23.60 6.20 13.02
C VAL A 205 -22.37 5.38 12.61
N GLY A 206 -22.58 4.21 12.02
CA GLY A 206 -21.54 3.29 11.57
C GLY A 206 -20.58 3.86 10.52
N PHE A 207 -21.03 4.75 9.64
CA PHE A 207 -20.15 5.48 8.71
C PHE A 207 -19.67 6.83 9.24
N ALA A 208 -20.40 7.46 10.16
CA ALA A 208 -19.94 8.67 10.84
C ALA A 208 -18.65 8.41 11.60
N PHE A 209 -18.59 7.31 12.35
CA PHE A 209 -17.47 7.00 13.23
C PHE A 209 -16.13 6.88 12.48
N PRO A 210 -15.99 6.03 11.43
CA PRO A 210 -14.79 6.00 10.59
C PRO A 210 -14.47 7.33 9.90
N SER A 211 -15.49 8.07 9.46
CA SER A 211 -15.32 9.35 8.76
C SER A 211 -14.72 10.42 9.67
N VAL A 212 -15.22 10.54 10.90
CA VAL A 212 -14.72 11.51 11.90
C VAL A 212 -13.30 11.17 12.33
N LEU A 213 -13.00 9.88 12.55
CA LEU A 213 -11.64 9.44 12.90
C LEU A 213 -10.64 9.77 11.79
N MET A 214 -11.01 9.54 10.53
CA MET A 214 -10.15 9.83 9.40
C MET A 214 -9.95 11.34 9.19
N MET A 215 -11.00 12.13 9.41
CA MET A 215 -10.91 13.59 9.39
C MET A 215 -9.98 14.11 10.49
N PHE A 216 -10.11 13.60 11.72
CA PHE A 216 -9.21 13.95 12.82
C PHE A 216 -7.76 13.58 12.52
N GLY A 217 -7.55 12.39 11.94
CA GLY A 217 -6.24 11.93 11.49
C GLY A 217 -5.60 12.85 10.43
N THR A 218 -6.39 13.21 9.41
CA THR A 218 -5.96 14.11 8.34
C THR A 218 -5.60 15.50 8.87
N VAL A 219 -6.42 16.07 9.76
CA VAL A 219 -6.12 17.36 10.42
C VAL A 219 -4.83 17.25 11.23
N SER A 220 -4.66 16.17 11.99
CA SER A 220 -3.46 15.94 12.79
C SER A 220 -2.20 15.82 11.94
N PHE A 221 -2.30 15.21 10.74
CA PHE A 221 -1.20 15.12 9.78
C PHE A 221 -0.78 16.51 9.27
N PHE A 222 -1.73 17.36 8.88
CA PHE A 222 -1.41 18.72 8.42
C PHE A 222 -0.89 19.62 9.54
N LEU A 223 -1.42 19.49 10.77
CA LEU A 223 -0.90 20.23 11.93
C LEU A 223 0.54 19.86 12.27
N ALA A 224 0.96 18.63 11.94
CA ALA A 224 2.34 18.17 12.11
C ALA A 224 3.27 18.54 10.93
N SER A 225 2.74 19.18 9.87
CA SER A 225 3.50 19.57 8.68
C SER A 225 4.83 20.30 8.93
N PRO A 226 4.94 21.30 9.83
CA PRO A 226 6.20 22.03 10.00
C PRO A 226 7.32 21.20 10.65
N PHE A 227 6.99 20.04 11.22
CA PHE A 227 7.95 19.17 11.91
C PHE A 227 8.45 18.01 11.03
N TYR A 228 7.85 17.81 9.86
CA TYR A 228 8.24 16.72 8.98
C TYR A 228 9.48 17.07 8.15
N VAL A 229 10.44 16.15 8.13
CA VAL A 229 11.55 16.18 7.19
C VAL A 229 11.02 15.79 5.81
N GLN A 230 11.09 16.71 4.87
CA GLN A 230 10.66 16.50 3.49
C GLN A 230 11.88 16.21 2.62
N VAL A 231 12.07 14.93 2.31
CA VAL A 231 13.11 14.49 1.36
C VAL A 231 12.71 14.95 -0.05
N GLN A 232 13.64 15.61 -0.75
CA GLN A 232 13.43 16.03 -2.13
C GLN A 232 13.32 14.82 -3.04
N THR A 233 12.41 14.91 -4.03
CA THR A 233 12.22 13.84 -5.01
C THR A 233 13.47 13.67 -5.86
N ASN A 234 14.10 12.50 -5.80
CA ASN A 234 15.01 12.07 -6.86
C ASN A 234 14.15 11.63 -8.05
N THR A 235 14.08 12.49 -9.06
CA THR A 235 13.41 12.20 -10.32
C THR A 235 14.04 10.96 -10.95
N SER A 236 13.30 9.84 -11.05
CA SER A 236 13.30 8.91 -12.20
C SER A 236 13.15 7.40 -11.93
N SER A 237 12.95 6.88 -10.70
CA SER A 237 12.96 5.41 -10.53
C SER A 237 11.86 4.69 -11.33
N VAL A 238 10.59 5.12 -11.23
CA VAL A 238 9.51 4.48 -12.01
C VAL A 238 9.51 4.94 -13.47
N THR A 239 9.77 6.23 -13.72
CA THR A 239 9.84 6.77 -15.10
C THR A 239 10.97 6.12 -15.90
N GLY A 240 12.09 5.79 -15.26
CA GLY A 240 13.24 5.10 -15.84
C GLY A 240 12.88 3.72 -16.38
N LEU A 241 12.03 2.97 -15.66
CA LEU A 241 11.54 1.67 -16.15
C LEU A 241 10.73 1.80 -17.45
N PHE A 242 9.87 2.81 -17.54
CA PHE A 242 9.10 3.09 -18.76
C PHE A 242 9.99 3.63 -19.89
N GLN A 243 10.98 4.47 -19.56
CA GLN A 243 11.99 4.96 -20.50
C GLN A 243 12.73 3.80 -21.15
N VAL A 244 13.16 2.80 -20.39
CA VAL A 244 13.84 1.61 -20.92
C VAL A 244 12.95 0.85 -21.91
N LEU A 245 11.66 0.67 -21.61
CA LEU A 245 10.73 0.00 -22.54
C LEU A 245 10.57 0.78 -23.85
N VAL A 246 10.37 2.10 -23.76
CA VAL A 246 10.19 2.98 -24.93
C VAL A 246 11.47 3.08 -25.75
N ALA A 247 12.62 3.28 -25.10
CA ALA A 247 13.93 3.36 -25.75
C ALA A 247 14.27 2.04 -26.45
N SER A 248 14.02 0.89 -25.80
CA SER A 248 14.22 -0.44 -26.39
C SER A 248 13.35 -0.65 -27.63
N TYR A 249 12.09 -0.21 -27.59
CA TYR A 249 11.16 -0.31 -28.71
C TYR A 249 11.55 0.62 -29.87
N ARG A 250 11.91 1.88 -29.59
CA ARG A 250 12.44 2.84 -30.59
C ARG A 250 13.70 2.29 -31.25
N ASN A 251 14.53 1.59 -30.48
CA ASN A 251 15.81 1.05 -30.94
C ASN A 251 15.67 -0.38 -31.52
N ARG A 252 14.45 -0.90 -31.71
CA ARG A 252 14.20 -2.30 -32.11
C ARG A 252 14.82 -2.69 -33.45
N GLN A 253 14.93 -1.75 -34.39
CA GLN A 253 15.44 -1.99 -35.75
C GLN A 253 16.96 -2.23 -35.79
N PHE A 254 17.67 -1.94 -34.68
CA PHE A 254 19.10 -2.18 -34.60
C PHE A 254 19.38 -3.68 -34.41
N LYS A 255 20.20 -4.27 -35.28
CA LYS A 255 20.69 -5.64 -35.10
C LYS A 255 21.81 -5.60 -34.05
N LEU A 256 21.59 -6.25 -32.91
CA LEU A 256 22.67 -6.51 -31.96
C LEU A 256 23.69 -7.42 -32.67
N PRO A 257 24.96 -7.01 -32.82
CA PRO A 257 26.01 -7.89 -33.32
C PRO A 257 26.11 -9.12 -32.39
N SER A 258 26.20 -10.31 -32.99
CA SER A 258 26.27 -11.57 -32.23
C SER A 258 27.64 -11.77 -31.56
N ASP A 259 28.67 -11.07 -32.03
CA ASP A 259 30.06 -11.24 -31.57
C ASP A 259 30.53 -10.11 -30.65
N ALA A 260 31.24 -10.51 -29.59
CA ALA A 260 31.88 -9.68 -28.58
C ALA A 260 33.06 -8.83 -29.11
N THR A 261 33.20 -8.69 -30.43
CA THR A 261 34.33 -8.05 -31.13
C THR A 261 34.01 -6.67 -31.69
N THR A 262 32.79 -6.17 -31.53
CA THR A 262 32.47 -4.77 -31.87
C THR A 262 32.52 -3.94 -30.58
N ASN A 263 33.31 -2.86 -30.54
CA ASN A 263 33.38 -1.90 -29.42
C ASN A 263 32.05 -1.17 -29.22
N ILE A 264 31.04 -1.87 -28.70
CA ILE A 264 29.75 -1.28 -28.32
C ILE A 264 29.98 -0.54 -27.01
N ILE A 265 29.80 0.78 -27.06
CA ILE A 265 29.86 1.63 -25.89
C ILE A 265 28.47 1.64 -25.25
N TYR A 266 28.40 1.19 -24.00
CA TYR A 266 27.17 1.26 -23.22
C TYR A 266 27.16 2.50 -22.33
N TYR A 267 25.97 3.06 -22.14
CA TYR A 267 25.78 4.25 -21.32
C TYR A 267 25.72 3.88 -19.83
N HIS A 268 26.68 4.42 -19.06
CA HIS A 268 26.82 4.24 -17.62
C HIS A 268 26.66 5.58 -16.91
N GLU A 269 26.19 5.54 -15.67
CA GLU A 269 26.01 6.73 -14.82
C GLU A 269 27.34 7.47 -14.56
N ASN A 270 28.48 6.75 -14.59
CA ASN A 270 29.83 7.29 -14.42
C ASN A 270 30.60 7.51 -15.75
N GLY A 271 29.89 7.58 -16.88
CA GLY A 271 30.48 7.73 -18.22
C GLY A 271 30.75 6.41 -18.94
N PRO A 272 30.99 6.44 -20.26
CA PRO A 272 31.03 5.24 -21.10
C PRO A 272 32.16 4.27 -20.70
N ALA A 273 31.80 3.14 -20.09
CA ALA A 273 32.70 2.07 -19.69
C ALA A 273 32.31 0.72 -20.36
N PRO A 274 33.26 -0.20 -20.61
CA PRO A 274 32.96 -1.52 -21.16
C PRO A 274 32.37 -2.44 -20.07
N GLY A 275 31.10 -2.24 -19.72
CA GLY A 275 30.30 -3.18 -18.94
C GLY A 275 29.31 -3.91 -19.85
N VAL A 276 29.44 -5.23 -20.02
CA VAL A 276 28.53 -5.99 -20.89
C VAL A 276 27.21 -6.24 -20.13
N PRO A 277 26.05 -5.75 -20.62
CA PRO A 277 24.78 -6.02 -19.98
C PRO A 277 24.42 -7.50 -20.05
N SER A 278 23.55 -7.97 -19.13
CA SER A 278 23.16 -9.38 -19.03
C SER A 278 22.64 -9.91 -20.37
N SER A 279 23.02 -11.15 -20.70
CA SER A 279 22.63 -11.85 -21.93
C SER A 279 21.19 -12.38 -21.91
N LYS A 280 20.49 -12.30 -20.78
CA LYS A 280 19.06 -12.62 -20.69
C LYS A 280 18.24 -11.36 -20.99
N LEU A 281 17.15 -11.49 -21.76
CA LEU A 281 16.34 -10.37 -22.26
C LEU A 281 17.16 -9.35 -23.08
N ARG A 282 18.03 -9.83 -24.00
CA ARG A 282 18.94 -8.99 -24.81
C ARG A 282 18.27 -7.86 -25.59
N PHE A 283 16.97 -7.98 -25.89
CA PHE A 283 16.24 -6.94 -26.60
C PHE A 283 16.20 -5.61 -25.82
N LEU A 284 16.26 -5.66 -24.47
CA LEU A 284 16.31 -4.48 -23.61
C LEU A 284 17.69 -3.79 -23.61
N ASN A 285 18.76 -4.52 -23.96
CA ASN A 285 20.10 -3.94 -24.05
C ASN A 285 20.18 -2.86 -25.13
N LYS A 286 19.21 -2.83 -26.05
CA LYS A 286 19.13 -1.80 -27.09
C LYS A 286 18.84 -0.40 -26.54
N ALA A 287 18.33 -0.28 -25.31
CA ALA A 287 18.08 1.01 -24.67
C ALA A 287 19.36 1.70 -24.17
N CYS A 288 20.44 0.96 -23.90
CA CYS A 288 21.67 1.51 -23.31
C CYS A 288 22.85 1.59 -24.30
N ILE A 289 22.62 1.40 -25.60
CA ILE A 289 23.66 1.50 -26.63
C ILE A 289 23.83 2.96 -27.05
N VAL A 290 25.04 3.50 -26.88
CA VAL A 290 25.41 4.82 -27.41
C VAL A 290 25.65 4.69 -28.92
N ARG A 291 24.92 5.45 -29.75
CA ARG A 291 25.07 5.42 -31.21
C ARG A 291 26.11 6.43 -31.67
N ASP A 292 25.99 7.64 -31.17
CA ASP A 292 26.88 8.75 -31.49
C ASP A 292 27.13 9.55 -30.20
N PRO A 293 28.34 9.46 -29.61
CA PRO A 293 28.68 10.16 -28.37
C PRO A 293 28.46 11.68 -28.45
N GLN A 294 28.51 12.30 -29.63
CA GLN A 294 28.29 13.74 -29.78
C GLN A 294 26.81 14.14 -29.85
N LYS A 295 25.92 13.21 -30.21
CA LYS A 295 24.47 13.47 -30.35
C LYS A 295 23.67 12.92 -29.17
N ASP A 296 24.08 11.79 -28.62
CA ASP A 296 23.31 11.06 -27.62
C ASP A 296 23.70 11.47 -26.19
N VAL A 297 24.91 11.98 -26.00
CA VAL A 297 25.45 12.40 -24.70
C VAL A 297 25.75 13.91 -24.74
N MET A 298 25.33 14.62 -23.70
CA MET A 298 25.65 16.03 -23.49
C MET A 298 27.10 16.17 -22.97
N PRO A 299 27.73 17.35 -23.08
CA PRO A 299 29.12 17.55 -22.63
C PRO A 299 29.33 17.31 -21.13
N ASP A 300 28.25 17.33 -20.34
CA ASP A 300 28.19 17.02 -18.91
C ASP A 300 28.10 15.51 -18.60
N GLY A 301 28.09 14.65 -19.63
CA GLY A 301 27.97 13.20 -19.50
C GLY A 301 26.53 12.69 -19.37
N ARG A 302 25.50 13.54 -19.41
CA ARG A 302 24.09 13.12 -19.31
C ARG A 302 23.50 12.74 -20.67
N ALA A 303 22.55 11.81 -20.68
CA ALA A 303 21.78 11.47 -21.87
C ALA A 303 21.00 12.69 -22.38
N ARG A 304 21.07 12.98 -23.69
CA ARG A 304 20.37 14.11 -24.31
C ARG A 304 18.84 13.92 -24.34
N ASP A 305 18.38 12.69 -24.58
CA ASP A 305 16.97 12.29 -24.47
C ASP A 305 16.88 10.97 -23.67
N PRO A 306 16.44 11.04 -22.39
CA PRO A 306 16.22 9.87 -21.54
C PRO A 306 15.25 8.82 -22.10
N TRP A 307 14.39 9.19 -23.07
CA TRP A 307 13.46 8.28 -23.75
C TRP A 307 14.07 7.59 -24.97
N SER A 308 15.35 7.86 -25.27
CA SER A 308 16.09 7.26 -26.37
C SER A 308 17.36 6.50 -25.92
N LEU A 309 17.96 6.93 -24.80
CA LEU A 309 19.15 6.37 -24.20
C LEU A 309 18.96 6.27 -22.67
N CYS A 310 19.11 5.06 -22.11
CA CYS A 310 18.98 4.77 -20.69
C CYS A 310 20.28 4.18 -20.12
N THR A 311 20.47 4.25 -18.80
CA THR A 311 21.65 3.64 -18.15
C THR A 311 21.56 2.11 -18.13
N ILE A 312 22.71 1.44 -18.02
CA ILE A 312 22.74 -0.02 -17.82
C ILE A 312 22.00 -0.41 -16.54
N ASP A 313 22.11 0.38 -15.47
CA ASP A 313 21.49 0.09 -14.18
C ASP A 313 19.95 0.06 -14.29
N GLN A 314 19.35 1.07 -14.95
CA GLN A 314 17.91 1.09 -15.24
C GLN A 314 17.47 -0.13 -16.08
N VAL A 315 18.30 -0.56 -17.03
CA VAL A 315 18.01 -1.73 -17.88
C VAL A 315 18.08 -3.03 -17.08
N GLU A 316 19.08 -3.19 -16.22
CA GLU A 316 19.21 -4.38 -15.36
C GLU A 316 18.14 -4.43 -14.27
N GLU A 317 17.74 -3.29 -13.70
CA GLU A 317 16.58 -3.20 -12.79
C GLU A 317 15.29 -3.70 -13.45
N LEU A 318 14.98 -3.21 -14.67
CA LEU A 318 13.80 -3.68 -15.40
C LEU A 318 13.87 -5.18 -15.72
N LYS A 319 15.04 -5.69 -16.11
CA LYS A 319 15.23 -7.12 -16.34
C LYS A 319 15.01 -7.94 -15.07
N ALA A 320 15.50 -7.47 -13.93
CA ALA A 320 15.28 -8.12 -12.65
C ALA A 320 13.78 -8.19 -12.34
N LEU A 321 13.05 -7.09 -12.51
CA LEU A 321 11.59 -7.05 -12.34
C LEU A 321 10.87 -8.03 -13.26
N LEU A 322 11.19 -8.06 -14.56
CA LEU A 322 10.57 -8.97 -15.53
C LEU A 322 10.85 -10.45 -15.22
N ARG A 323 11.95 -10.78 -14.54
CA ARG A 323 12.23 -12.16 -14.09
C ARG A 323 11.40 -12.57 -12.88
N VAL A 324 10.95 -11.62 -12.07
CA VAL A 324 10.09 -11.88 -10.92
C VAL A 324 8.62 -12.04 -11.33
N VAL A 325 8.20 -11.42 -12.45
CA VAL A 325 6.81 -11.48 -12.94
C VAL A 325 6.25 -12.91 -13.03
N PRO A 326 6.92 -13.93 -13.60
CA PRO A 326 6.38 -15.29 -13.65
C PRO A 326 6.15 -15.93 -12.28
N ILE A 327 7.04 -15.64 -11.32
CA ILE A 327 6.92 -16.14 -9.93
C ILE A 327 5.77 -15.44 -9.22
N TRP A 328 5.60 -14.13 -9.45
CA TRP A 328 4.46 -13.39 -8.93
C TRP A 328 3.14 -13.87 -9.54
N SER A 329 3.12 -14.13 -10.85
CA SER A 329 1.94 -14.61 -11.56
C SER A 329 1.46 -15.99 -11.10
N SER A 330 2.37 -16.90 -10.70
CA SER A 330 1.95 -18.20 -10.16
C SER A 330 1.21 -18.07 -8.82
N GLY A 331 1.40 -16.97 -8.08
CA GLY A 331 0.68 -16.65 -6.84
C GLY A 331 -0.72 -16.06 -7.03
N MET A 332 -1.16 -15.74 -8.26
CA MET A 332 -2.44 -15.06 -8.51
C MET A 332 -3.64 -15.81 -7.95
N ILE A 333 -3.66 -17.14 -8.05
CA ILE A 333 -4.78 -17.97 -7.56
C ILE A 333 -4.95 -17.80 -6.03
N MET A 334 -3.84 -17.71 -5.29
CA MET A 334 -3.88 -17.47 -3.85
C MET A 334 -4.45 -16.08 -3.53
N PHE A 335 -4.11 -15.05 -4.32
CA PHE A 335 -4.68 -13.71 -4.14
C PHE A 335 -6.18 -13.65 -4.47
N VAL A 336 -6.65 -14.43 -5.45
CA VAL A 336 -8.08 -14.56 -5.75
C VAL A 336 -8.82 -15.08 -4.53
N ASP A 337 -8.32 -16.15 -3.90
CA ASP A 337 -8.92 -16.72 -2.68
C ASP A 337 -8.97 -15.70 -1.52
N LEU A 338 -7.85 -15.03 -1.25
CA LEU A 338 -7.75 -13.99 -0.20
C LEU A 338 -8.65 -12.77 -0.44
N SER A 339 -9.05 -12.51 -1.69
CA SER A 339 -9.90 -11.36 -2.03
C SER A 339 -11.40 -11.59 -1.76
N GLN A 340 -11.83 -12.83 -1.47
CA GLN A 340 -13.23 -13.23 -1.33
C GLN A 340 -13.88 -12.86 0.02
N ASN A 341 -13.66 -11.65 0.54
CA ASN A 341 -14.15 -11.25 1.86
C ASN A 341 -15.70 -11.16 1.97
N SER A 342 -16.42 -11.10 0.85
CA SER A 342 -17.90 -10.93 0.85
C SER A 342 -18.67 -12.21 1.17
N PHE A 343 -18.25 -13.36 0.64
CA PHE A 343 -18.99 -14.63 0.79
C PHE A 343 -19.01 -15.17 2.23
N PRO A 344 -17.89 -15.17 2.99
CA PRO A 344 -17.90 -15.59 4.39
C PRO A 344 -18.86 -14.77 5.25
N VAL A 345 -18.98 -13.47 4.99
CA VAL A 345 -19.90 -12.57 5.70
C VAL A 345 -21.36 -12.88 5.38
N LEU A 346 -21.68 -13.13 4.11
CA LEU A 346 -23.03 -13.54 3.70
C LEU A 346 -23.41 -14.90 4.31
N GLN A 347 -22.49 -15.86 4.31
CA GLN A 347 -22.69 -17.15 4.96
C GLN A 347 -22.90 -16.99 6.47
N ALA A 348 -22.08 -16.17 7.13
CA ALA A 348 -22.24 -15.85 8.54
C ALA A 348 -23.59 -15.18 8.85
N SER A 349 -24.10 -14.36 7.94
CA SER A 349 -25.41 -13.71 8.12
C SER A 349 -26.56 -14.71 8.16
N ALA A 350 -26.43 -15.86 7.48
CA ALA A 350 -27.43 -16.92 7.42
C ALA A 350 -27.31 -17.96 8.55
N THR A 351 -26.27 -17.89 9.41
CA THR A 351 -26.06 -18.84 10.50
C THR A 351 -26.49 -18.27 11.87
N ASN A 352 -26.62 -19.15 12.86
CA ASN A 352 -26.88 -18.73 14.23
C ASN A 352 -25.60 -18.14 14.87
N ARG A 353 -25.61 -16.83 15.11
CA ARG A 353 -24.48 -16.05 15.67
C ARG A 353 -24.65 -15.65 17.14
N ARG A 354 -25.57 -16.29 17.87
CA ARG A 354 -25.79 -16.02 19.30
C ARG A 354 -24.69 -16.66 20.16
N ILE A 355 -23.93 -15.87 20.91
CA ILE A 355 -22.98 -16.41 21.92
C ILE A 355 -23.68 -16.59 23.26
N THR A 356 -24.46 -15.58 23.67
CA THR A 356 -25.12 -15.53 24.97
C THR A 356 -26.58 -15.15 24.76
N SER A 357 -27.43 -15.34 25.78
CA SER A 357 -28.86 -15.01 25.74
C SER A 357 -29.17 -13.56 25.33
N GLY A 358 -28.24 -12.62 25.54
CA GLY A 358 -28.38 -11.20 25.17
C GLY A 358 -27.40 -10.67 24.12
N PHE A 359 -26.52 -11.49 23.53
CA PHE A 359 -25.49 -11.00 22.62
C PHE A 359 -25.39 -11.83 21.33
N MET A 360 -25.56 -11.16 20.20
CA MET A 360 -25.39 -11.70 18.86
C MET A 360 -24.21 -11.00 18.20
N ILE A 361 -23.21 -11.75 17.73
CA ILE A 361 -22.05 -11.17 17.04
C ILE A 361 -22.49 -10.71 15.65
N PRO A 362 -22.10 -9.50 15.20
CA PRO A 362 -22.22 -9.08 13.80
C PRO A 362 -21.61 -10.10 12.82
N ALA A 363 -22.24 -10.34 11.68
CA ALA A 363 -21.79 -11.38 10.75
C ALA A 363 -20.38 -11.07 10.19
N ALA A 364 -20.17 -9.80 9.86
CA ALA A 364 -18.89 -9.27 9.40
C ALA A 364 -17.77 -9.39 10.46
N SER A 365 -18.11 -9.37 11.75
CA SER A 365 -17.11 -9.50 12.82
C SER A 365 -16.50 -10.89 12.93
N LEU A 366 -17.07 -11.93 12.31
CA LEU A 366 -16.44 -13.26 12.27
C LEU A 366 -15.09 -13.26 11.53
N GLN A 367 -14.79 -12.22 10.73
CA GLN A 367 -13.48 -12.03 10.12
C GLN A 367 -12.35 -11.94 11.17
N ILE A 368 -12.66 -11.63 12.44
CA ILE A 368 -11.68 -11.66 13.52
C ILE A 368 -11.03 -13.03 13.71
N ILE A 369 -11.75 -14.12 13.43
CA ILE A 369 -11.23 -15.49 13.56
C ILE A 369 -10.04 -15.67 12.61
N THR A 370 -10.20 -15.22 11.37
CA THR A 370 -9.12 -15.23 10.36
C THR A 370 -7.95 -14.36 10.83
N THR A 371 -8.21 -13.15 11.33
CA THR A 371 -7.15 -12.25 11.83
C THR A 371 -6.37 -12.88 12.99
N ILE A 372 -7.05 -13.45 13.99
CA ILE A 372 -6.41 -14.12 15.14
C ILE A 372 -5.63 -15.35 14.67
N SER A 373 -6.21 -16.16 13.78
CA SER A 373 -5.54 -17.33 13.23
C SER A 373 -4.26 -16.96 12.49
N THR A 374 -4.26 -15.86 11.72
CA THR A 374 -3.05 -15.36 11.06
C THR A 374 -1.99 -14.92 12.07
N ILE A 375 -2.38 -14.20 13.13
CA ILE A 375 -1.46 -13.77 14.19
C ILE A 375 -0.84 -14.99 14.90
N LEU A 376 -1.66 -15.97 15.27
CA LEU A 376 -1.19 -17.21 15.89
C LEU A 376 -0.25 -17.99 14.97
N TRP A 377 -0.58 -18.08 13.68
CA TRP A 377 0.25 -18.76 12.69
C TRP A 377 1.61 -18.09 12.51
N LEU A 378 1.66 -16.76 12.44
CA LEU A 378 2.92 -16.01 12.39
C LEU A 378 3.75 -16.24 13.65
N GLY A 379 3.15 -16.17 14.84
CA GLY A 379 3.83 -16.46 16.09
C GLY A 379 4.39 -17.88 16.18
N LEU A 380 3.61 -18.88 15.74
CA LEU A 380 4.04 -20.29 15.68
C LEU A 380 5.18 -20.49 14.67
N LYS A 381 5.10 -19.86 13.50
CA LYS A 381 6.15 -19.92 12.49
C LYS A 381 7.47 -19.42 13.06
N ASP A 382 7.47 -18.25 13.68
CA ASP A 382 8.70 -17.58 14.11
C ASP A 382 9.25 -18.18 15.41
N SER A 383 8.40 -18.59 16.34
CA SER A 383 8.82 -19.07 17.66
C SER A 383 9.12 -20.58 17.69
N VAL A 384 8.53 -21.37 16.79
CA VAL A 384 8.59 -22.84 16.86
C VAL A 384 9.14 -23.42 15.56
N LEU A 385 8.53 -23.13 14.41
CA LEU A 385 8.90 -23.79 13.15
C LEU A 385 10.29 -23.37 12.65
N LEU A 386 10.61 -22.07 12.68
CA LEU A 386 11.93 -21.59 12.23
C LEU A 386 13.08 -22.10 13.13
N PRO A 387 12.99 -22.03 14.48
CA PRO A 387 14.01 -22.61 15.34
C PRO A 387 14.17 -24.12 15.15
N LEU A 388 13.08 -24.89 15.07
CA LEU A 388 13.14 -26.35 14.86
C LEU A 388 13.70 -26.74 13.50
N ALA A 389 13.34 -26.01 12.44
CA ALA A 389 13.90 -26.25 11.11
C ALA A 389 15.39 -25.91 11.06
N SER A 390 15.81 -24.84 11.74
CA SER A 390 17.23 -24.52 11.89
C SER A 390 17.96 -25.61 12.67
N SER A 391 17.44 -26.06 13.82
CA SER A 391 18.13 -27.06 14.65
C SER A 391 18.24 -28.44 13.99
N ASN A 392 17.25 -28.84 13.17
CA ASN A 392 17.17 -30.20 12.61
C ASN A 392 17.68 -30.34 11.16
N PHE A 393 17.65 -29.28 10.35
CA PHE A 393 17.96 -29.37 8.91
C PHE A 393 19.06 -28.41 8.42
N MET A 394 19.39 -27.36 9.17
CA MET A 394 20.41 -26.39 8.77
C MET A 394 21.43 -26.23 9.90
N GLU A 395 22.66 -26.73 9.75
CA GLU A 395 23.78 -26.52 10.70
C GLU A 395 24.20 -25.04 10.89
N ARG A 396 23.35 -24.07 10.55
CA ARG A 396 23.57 -22.64 10.72
C ARG A 396 22.34 -21.97 11.36
N PRO A 397 22.54 -21.08 12.35
CA PRO A 397 21.44 -20.34 12.94
C PRO A 397 20.79 -19.44 11.89
N VAL A 398 19.50 -19.65 11.64
CA VAL A 398 18.68 -18.76 10.81
C VAL A 398 18.31 -17.56 11.67
N ASN A 399 19.27 -16.67 11.90
CA ASN A 399 18.96 -15.36 12.43
C ASN A 399 18.37 -14.54 11.29
N MET A 400 17.12 -14.06 11.46
CA MET A 400 16.54 -13.04 10.60
C MET A 400 17.31 -11.73 10.86
N SER A 401 18.50 -11.60 10.27
CA SER A 401 19.22 -10.33 10.25
C SER A 401 18.62 -9.49 9.13
N HIS A 402 17.92 -8.42 9.51
CA HIS A 402 17.51 -7.34 8.62
C HIS A 402 18.77 -6.63 8.13
N LYS A 403 19.34 -7.10 7.01
CA LYS A 403 20.36 -6.34 6.32
C LYS A 403 19.65 -5.26 5.52
N GLY A 404 19.70 -4.03 6.02
CA GLY A 404 19.14 -2.85 5.38
C GLY A 404 19.78 -2.64 4.02
N GLU A 405 19.00 -2.88 2.97
CA GLU A 405 19.13 -2.28 1.64
C GLU A 405 17.89 -2.69 0.83
N GLY A 406 16.94 -1.77 0.71
CA GLY A 406 15.80 -1.87 -0.19
C GLY A 406 14.54 -2.48 0.41
N MET A 407 13.42 -1.74 0.34
CA MET A 407 12.07 -2.23 0.60
C MET A 407 11.73 -3.36 -0.39
N GLY A 408 12.01 -4.58 0.02
CA GLY A 408 11.55 -5.81 -0.59
C GLY A 408 11.79 -6.94 0.39
N TYR A 409 10.79 -7.75 0.67
CA TYR A 409 10.99 -9.05 1.32
C TYR A 409 11.77 -9.95 0.35
N SER A 410 13.07 -9.69 0.20
CA SER A 410 13.99 -10.54 -0.53
C SER A 410 14.58 -11.51 0.47
N HIS A 411 14.17 -12.77 0.39
CA HIS A 411 14.86 -13.86 1.06
C HIS A 411 16.20 -14.09 0.36
N THR A 412 17.21 -13.29 0.70
CA THR A 412 18.58 -13.56 0.28
C THR A 412 19.23 -14.56 1.23
N PHE A 413 19.32 -15.80 0.79
CA PHE A 413 20.26 -16.78 1.34
C PHE A 413 21.68 -16.29 1.09
N SER A 414 22.30 -15.65 2.08
CA SER A 414 23.72 -15.34 2.00
C SER A 414 24.53 -16.61 2.28
N ARG A 415 25.21 -17.14 1.25
CA ARG A 415 26.36 -18.03 1.45
C ARG A 415 27.49 -17.17 2.03
N ALA A 416 27.77 -17.32 3.31
CA ALA A 416 29.11 -17.07 3.85
C ALA A 416 30.03 -18.19 3.39
#